data_AF-A0A9P8F431-F1
#
_entry.id   AF-A0A9P8F431-F1
#
_cell.length_a   1.000
_cell.length_b   1.000
_cell.length_c   1.000
_cell.angle_alpha   90.00
_cell.angle_beta   90.00
_cell.angle_gamma   90.00
#
_symmetry.space_group_name_H-M   'P 1'
#
loop_
_entity.id
_entity.type
_entity.pdbx_description
1 polymer ?
#
loop_
_entity_poly.entity_id
_entity_poly.type
_entity_poly.pdbx_seq_one_letter_code
_entity_poly.pdbx_strand_id
1 'polypeptide(L)'
;MRPSRSPLGFLIALLAALVPMTQASGINNERVISSSSLSTCMANSNFSATLFNVAFTPDNRTLTFNVVGITTISGNVTIDMVISAYGLSIFKKTLDPCQEGWAGLCPMNEGQIDLDSNIVLPADAVSQIPGIAYTVPDLDAKVQVYVNSTDTGRATACVQAELTNGKTVDQKGVSWAVAVIAGLALLVSAITSGLGHSNTAAHVAANTLALFGYFQAQSLVGMTAVPLPPIVASWTQNFQWSMGIIRVGFLQDIATWYQRSTGGTPSTVLSELSTESVEVQKRSLHAAQRLIARGVMKLHQLLPRATTSTTDAATKTIILRGIERVGFRAKIELTNIFLTGYIFLLIFVVFVVL
;
A
#
# COMPACT_ATOMS: atom_id res chain seq x y z
N MET A 1 -49.43 10.54 -39.17
CA MET A 1 -48.01 10.23 -39.39
C MET A 1 -47.27 10.38 -38.05
N ARG A 2 -46.87 9.26 -37.41
CA ARG A 2 -46.04 9.29 -36.20
C ARG A 2 -44.58 9.49 -36.62
N PRO A 3 -43.81 10.41 -36.01
CA PRO A 3 -42.42 10.60 -36.38
C PRO A 3 -41.60 9.37 -35.96
N SER A 4 -40.95 8.75 -36.94
CA SER A 4 -39.94 7.70 -36.72
C SER A 4 -38.77 8.31 -35.95
N ARG A 5 -38.62 7.95 -34.67
CA ARG A 5 -37.43 8.30 -33.89
C ARG A 5 -36.29 7.40 -34.36
N SER A 6 -35.31 8.00 -35.02
CA SER A 6 -34.10 7.31 -35.47
C SER A 6 -33.37 6.66 -34.27
N PRO A 7 -33.05 5.35 -34.32
CA PRO A 7 -32.32 4.65 -33.26
C PRO A 7 -30.92 5.23 -33.03
N LEU A 8 -30.37 5.94 -34.03
CA LEU A 8 -29.08 6.61 -33.96
C LEU A 8 -29.09 7.78 -32.94
N GLY A 9 -30.20 8.51 -32.86
CA GLY A 9 -30.34 9.63 -31.92
C GLY A 9 -30.40 9.17 -30.46
N PHE A 10 -30.95 7.98 -30.22
CA PHE A 10 -31.01 7.38 -28.89
C PHE A 10 -29.64 6.86 -28.44
N LEU A 11 -28.86 6.27 -29.36
CA LEU A 11 -27.47 5.86 -29.12
C LEU A 11 -26.54 7.04 -28.84
N ILE A 12 -26.68 8.15 -29.56
CA ILE A 12 -25.88 9.37 -29.33
C ILE A 12 -26.24 10.01 -27.97
N ALA A 13 -27.52 10.01 -27.59
CA ALA A 13 -27.95 10.48 -26.27
C ALA A 13 -27.44 9.59 -25.11
N LEU A 14 -27.36 8.27 -25.32
CA LEU A 14 -26.80 7.34 -24.33
C LEU A 14 -25.27 7.49 -24.18
N LEU A 15 -24.56 7.74 -25.29
CA LEU A 15 -23.12 8.02 -25.30
C LEU A 15 -22.78 9.38 -24.67
N ALA A 16 -23.63 10.40 -24.85
CA ALA A 16 -23.46 11.70 -24.21
C ALA A 16 -23.72 11.65 -22.69
N ALA A 17 -24.58 10.75 -22.21
CA ALA A 17 -24.83 10.52 -20.79
C ALA A 17 -23.71 9.73 -20.08
N LEU A 18 -22.77 9.13 -20.84
CA LEU A 18 -21.61 8.40 -20.32
C LEU A 18 -20.35 9.25 -20.18
N VAL A 19 -20.40 10.57 -20.46
CA VAL A 19 -19.30 11.47 -20.11
C VAL A 19 -19.27 11.57 -18.58
N PRO A 20 -18.26 11.01 -17.90
CA PRO A 20 -18.15 11.19 -16.47
C PRO A 20 -17.93 12.68 -16.25
N MET A 21 -18.80 13.33 -15.49
CA MET A 21 -18.49 14.62 -14.89
C MET A 21 -17.31 14.38 -13.95
N THR A 22 -16.09 14.49 -14.47
CA THR A 22 -14.88 14.53 -13.68
C THR A 22 -14.90 15.86 -12.94
N GLN A 23 -15.51 15.85 -11.76
CA GLN A 23 -15.19 16.83 -10.75
C GLN A 23 -13.71 16.64 -10.43
N ALA A 24 -12.86 17.40 -11.12
CA ALA A 24 -11.49 17.60 -10.73
C ALA A 24 -11.53 18.35 -9.39
N SER A 25 -11.67 17.61 -8.30
CA SER A 25 -11.36 18.12 -6.97
C SER A 25 -9.93 18.63 -7.04
N GLY A 26 -9.78 19.95 -6.87
CA GLY A 26 -8.49 20.64 -6.91
C GLY A 26 -7.50 19.90 -6.03
N ILE A 27 -6.55 19.22 -6.67
CA ILE A 27 -5.38 18.71 -5.99
C ILE A 27 -4.53 19.96 -5.77
N ASN A 28 -4.47 20.44 -4.53
CA ASN A 28 -3.36 21.27 -4.08
C ASN A 28 -2.10 20.44 -4.36
N ASN A 29 -1.48 20.66 -5.51
CA ASN A 29 -0.32 19.93 -6.02
C ASN A 29 0.94 20.45 -5.32
N GLU A 30 0.86 20.57 -4.00
CA GLU A 30 2.01 20.88 -3.19
C GLU A 30 2.94 19.67 -3.27
N ARG A 31 4.17 19.94 -3.70
CA ARG A 31 5.18 18.89 -3.79
C ARG A 31 5.60 18.58 -2.37
N VAL A 32 5.37 17.36 -1.93
CA VAL A 32 5.79 16.93 -0.60
C VAL A 32 6.36 15.53 -0.69
N ILE A 33 7.40 15.25 0.07
CA ILE A 33 7.84 13.90 0.39
C ILE A 33 7.66 13.74 1.89
N SER A 34 6.84 12.79 2.29
CA SER A 34 6.52 12.56 3.70
C SER A 34 6.74 11.12 4.09
N SER A 35 6.81 10.89 5.40
CA SER A 35 6.84 9.57 6.01
C SER A 35 6.12 9.65 7.35
N SER A 36 5.17 8.75 7.57
CA SER A 36 4.29 8.72 8.74
C SER A 36 4.47 7.45 9.58
N SER A 37 5.45 6.61 9.25
CA SER A 37 5.68 5.33 9.89
C SER A 37 7.16 4.99 9.89
N LEU A 38 7.64 4.52 11.02
CA LEU A 38 9.01 4.04 11.20
C LEU A 38 8.95 2.58 11.66
N SER A 39 9.63 1.69 10.95
CA SER A 39 9.77 0.28 11.35
C SER A 39 11.22 -0.05 11.68
N THR A 40 11.43 -1.02 12.57
CA THR A 40 12.77 -1.50 12.91
C THR A 40 13.27 -2.44 11.81
N CYS A 41 14.55 -2.32 11.43
CA CYS A 41 15.16 -3.16 10.39
C CYS A 41 16.16 -4.20 10.94
N MET A 42 16.26 -4.31 12.26
CA MET A 42 17.03 -5.33 12.97
C MET A 42 16.26 -5.89 14.16
N ALA A 43 16.53 -7.15 14.51
CA ALA A 43 16.00 -7.74 15.74
C ALA A 43 16.65 -7.07 16.96
N ASN A 44 15.86 -6.83 18.01
CA ASN A 44 16.30 -6.17 19.25
C ASN A 44 16.96 -4.80 18.99
N SER A 45 16.33 -3.97 18.15
CA SER A 45 16.77 -2.59 17.95
C SER A 45 16.62 -1.80 19.27
N ASN A 46 17.70 -1.20 19.76
CA ASN A 46 17.70 -0.38 20.98
C ASN A 46 17.09 1.02 20.79
N PHE A 47 16.43 1.25 19.65
CA PHE A 47 15.68 2.46 19.35
C PHE A 47 14.38 2.07 18.66
N SER A 48 13.28 2.69 19.10
CA SER A 48 11.95 2.57 18.50
C SER A 48 11.20 3.90 18.58
N ALA A 49 10.33 4.18 17.61
CA ALA A 49 9.49 5.37 17.59
C ALA A 49 8.01 5.01 17.73
N THR A 50 7.30 5.73 18.58
CA THR A 50 5.84 5.63 18.72
C THR A 50 5.12 6.59 17.77
N LEU A 51 5.68 7.78 17.56
CA LEU A 51 5.21 8.76 16.58
C LEU A 51 6.36 9.11 15.65
N PHE A 52 6.11 9.05 14.35
CA PHE A 52 7.10 9.43 13.35
C PHE A 52 6.39 10.12 12.19
N ASN A 53 6.49 11.44 12.13
CA ASN A 53 5.98 12.26 11.05
C ASN A 53 7.10 13.16 10.54
N VAL A 54 7.53 12.92 9.31
CA VAL A 54 8.51 13.76 8.64
C VAL A 54 7.91 14.20 7.31
N ALA A 55 7.97 15.49 7.00
CA ALA A 55 7.49 16.05 5.76
C ALA A 55 8.53 17.04 5.20
N PHE A 56 8.91 16.83 3.95
CA PHE A 56 9.79 17.71 3.22
C PHE A 56 9.03 18.41 2.10
N THR A 57 9.02 19.74 2.15
CA THR A 57 8.46 20.60 1.11
C THR A 57 9.62 21.25 0.34
N PRO A 58 9.78 20.99 -0.97
CA PRO A 58 10.88 21.52 -1.76
C PRO A 58 10.71 23.01 -2.09
N ASP A 59 9.47 23.54 -2.08
CA ASP A 59 9.18 24.92 -2.48
C ASP A 59 9.78 25.95 -1.49
N ASN A 60 9.80 25.62 -0.21
CA ASN A 60 10.40 26.42 0.86
C ASN A 60 11.66 25.75 1.48
N ARG A 61 12.07 24.57 0.97
CA ARG A 61 13.18 23.76 1.47
C ARG A 61 13.06 23.39 2.95
N THR A 62 11.84 23.34 3.48
CA THR A 62 11.62 23.01 4.90
C THR A 62 11.43 21.52 5.09
N LEU A 63 12.20 20.95 6.01
CA LEU A 63 11.98 19.63 6.58
C LEU A 63 11.31 19.81 7.94
N THR A 64 10.04 19.45 8.02
CA THR A 64 9.28 19.36 9.26
C THR A 64 9.41 17.95 9.81
N PHE A 65 9.71 17.82 11.10
CA PHE A 65 9.73 16.54 11.77
C PHE A 65 9.08 16.63 13.14
N ASN A 66 8.24 15.64 13.43
CA ASN A 66 7.65 15.37 14.73
C ASN A 66 7.87 13.88 15.02
N VAL A 67 8.81 13.61 15.92
CA VAL A 67 9.27 12.26 16.24
C VAL A 67 9.24 12.08 17.75
N VAL A 68 8.46 11.09 18.19
CA VAL A 68 8.42 10.63 19.58
C VAL A 68 8.89 9.19 19.61
N GLY A 69 9.93 8.91 20.40
CA GLY A 69 10.51 7.58 20.49
C GLY A 69 11.21 7.32 21.81
N ILE A 70 11.68 6.10 21.97
CA ILE A 70 12.41 5.64 23.15
C ILE A 70 13.72 5.01 22.67
N THR A 71 14.81 5.38 23.34
CA THR A 71 16.14 4.84 23.11
C THR A 71 16.68 4.20 24.39
N THR A 72 17.31 3.03 24.25
CA THR A 72 18.11 2.38 25.29
C THR A 72 19.61 2.40 24.93
N ILE A 73 20.00 3.27 23.99
CA ILE A 73 21.39 3.48 23.59
C ILE A 73 22.02 4.54 24.49
N SER A 74 23.18 4.20 25.06
CA SER A 74 24.02 5.09 25.86
C SER A 74 25.41 5.20 25.26
N GLY A 75 25.95 6.42 25.15
CA GLY A 75 27.31 6.69 24.70
C GLY A 75 27.43 7.29 23.31
N ASN A 76 28.62 7.18 22.73
CA ASN A 76 28.94 7.76 21.42
C ASN A 76 28.52 6.83 20.28
N VAL A 77 27.89 7.41 19.27
CA VAL A 77 27.32 6.67 18.15
C VAL A 77 27.70 7.30 16.82
N THR A 78 27.82 6.47 15.79
CA THR A 78 27.91 6.87 14.38
C THR A 78 26.62 6.47 13.68
N ILE A 79 26.14 7.33 12.79
CA ILE A 79 24.87 7.17 12.09
C ILE A 79 25.16 6.91 10.62
N ASP A 80 24.85 5.71 10.13
CA ASP A 80 24.88 5.40 8.70
C ASP A 80 23.48 5.58 8.10
N MET A 81 23.32 6.60 7.26
CA MET A 81 22.10 6.83 6.50
C MET A 81 22.24 6.22 5.11
N VAL A 82 21.31 5.33 4.75
CA VAL A 82 21.21 4.68 3.45
C VAL A 82 19.84 4.99 2.86
N ILE A 83 19.81 5.68 1.72
CA ILE A 83 18.58 5.92 0.97
C ILE A 83 18.54 4.93 -0.18
N SER A 84 17.49 4.12 -0.22
CA SER A 84 17.22 3.17 -1.28
C SER A 84 15.98 3.59 -2.06
N ALA A 85 16.07 3.60 -3.38
CA ALA A 85 14.93 3.83 -4.27
C ALA A 85 14.83 2.67 -5.26
N TYR A 86 13.62 2.14 -5.43
CA TYR A 86 13.36 1.00 -6.31
C TYR A 86 14.31 -0.20 -6.07
N GLY A 87 14.74 -0.39 -4.82
CA GLY A 87 15.59 -1.51 -4.41
C GLY A 87 17.07 -1.32 -4.71
N LEU A 88 17.46 -0.13 -5.19
CA LEU A 88 18.84 0.29 -5.40
C LEU A 88 19.23 1.29 -4.32
N SER A 89 20.40 1.12 -3.71
CA SER A 89 20.97 2.13 -2.82
C SER A 89 21.49 3.29 -3.66
N ILE A 90 20.86 4.46 -3.52
CA ILE A 90 21.19 5.66 -4.31
C ILE A 90 22.06 6.64 -3.53
N PHE A 91 22.05 6.56 -2.20
CA PHE A 91 22.80 7.46 -1.35
C PHE A 91 23.20 6.75 -0.07
N LYS A 92 24.47 6.90 0.32
CA LYS A 92 24.99 6.43 1.60
C LYS A 92 25.86 7.52 2.19
N LYS A 93 25.53 7.97 3.40
CA LYS A 93 26.34 8.93 4.15
C LYS A 93 26.46 8.48 5.59
N THR A 94 27.68 8.46 6.09
CA THR A 94 27.98 8.25 7.49
C THR A 94 28.13 9.61 8.14
N LEU A 95 27.44 9.80 9.27
CA LEU A 95 27.40 11.03 10.04
C LEU A 95 27.87 10.72 11.46
N ASP A 96 28.73 11.57 12.00
CA ASP A 96 29.16 11.52 13.38
C ASP A 96 28.52 12.70 14.13
N PRO A 97 27.46 12.49 14.93
CA PRO A 97 26.77 13.55 15.66
C PRO A 97 27.69 14.33 16.60
N CYS A 98 28.79 13.71 17.06
CA CYS A 98 29.77 14.35 17.92
C CYS A 98 30.63 15.37 17.16
N GLN A 99 30.97 15.11 15.90
CA GLN A 99 31.75 16.02 15.06
C GLN A 99 30.91 17.20 14.55
N GLU A 100 29.63 16.94 14.26
CA GLU A 100 28.69 17.95 13.78
C GLU A 100 28.06 18.79 14.91
N GLY A 101 28.34 18.45 16.18
CA GLY A 101 27.86 19.20 17.34
C GLY A 101 26.35 19.12 17.57
N TRP A 102 25.72 18.00 17.21
CA TRP A 102 24.27 17.83 17.36
C TRP A 102 23.88 17.58 18.82
N ALA A 103 23.29 18.60 19.45
CA ALA A 103 22.84 18.54 20.83
C ALA A 103 21.83 17.40 21.05
N GLY A 104 22.06 16.58 22.07
CA GLY A 104 21.19 15.45 22.45
C GLY A 104 21.48 14.13 21.74
N LEU A 105 22.37 14.11 20.73
CA LEU A 105 22.80 12.88 20.05
C LEU A 105 24.24 12.47 20.39
N CYS A 106 25.03 13.37 21.01
CA CYS A 106 26.37 13.04 21.51
C CYS A 106 26.68 13.70 22.88
N PRO A 107 26.92 12.91 23.95
CA PRO A 107 26.62 11.49 24.04
C PRO A 107 25.10 11.25 23.98
N MET A 108 24.69 10.15 23.36
CA MET A 108 23.28 9.74 23.39
C MET A 108 22.97 9.20 24.80
N ASN A 109 21.86 9.64 25.38
CA ASN A 109 21.40 9.19 26.68
C ASN A 109 20.17 8.29 26.53
N GLU A 110 20.07 7.29 27.39
CA GLU A 110 18.87 6.45 27.47
C GLU A 110 17.67 7.28 27.93
N GLY A 111 16.51 7.07 27.29
CA GLY A 111 15.30 7.80 27.65
C GLY A 111 14.34 8.00 26.47
N GLN A 112 13.34 8.85 26.73
CA GLN A 112 12.38 9.26 25.73
C GLN A 112 12.93 10.44 24.93
N ILE A 113 12.78 10.38 23.61
CA ILE A 113 13.12 11.44 22.66
C ILE A 113 11.82 12.03 22.15
N ASP A 114 11.69 13.34 22.26
CA ASP A 114 10.59 14.11 21.68
C ASP A 114 11.20 15.27 20.88
N LEU A 115 11.03 15.22 19.56
CA LEU A 115 11.60 16.15 18.60
C LEU A 115 10.48 16.70 17.74
N ASP A 116 10.10 17.96 17.95
CA ASP A 116 9.15 18.69 17.12
C ASP A 116 9.80 19.99 16.63
N SER A 117 10.21 20.02 15.36
CA SER A 117 10.87 21.20 14.79
C SER A 117 10.83 21.21 13.26
N ASN A 118 11.21 22.36 12.71
CA ASN A 118 11.36 22.62 11.29
C ASN A 118 12.77 23.09 11.01
N ILE A 119 13.45 22.46 10.06
CA ILE A 119 14.78 22.90 9.59
C ILE A 119 14.73 23.25 8.11
N VAL A 120 15.46 24.29 7.73
CA VAL A 120 15.63 24.64 6.31
C VAL A 120 16.85 23.90 5.79
N LEU A 121 16.66 23.05 4.78
CA LEU A 121 17.75 22.30 4.18
C LEU A 121 18.57 23.19 3.24
N PRO A 122 19.90 22.99 3.19
CA PRO A 122 20.76 23.73 2.28
C PRO A 122 20.48 23.32 0.82
N ALA A 123 20.68 24.26 -0.11
CA ALA A 123 20.21 24.11 -1.50
C ALA A 123 20.89 22.95 -2.25
N ASP A 124 22.13 22.65 -1.89
CA ASP A 124 22.92 21.52 -2.39
C ASP A 124 22.26 20.18 -2.06
N ALA A 125 21.79 19.98 -0.82
CA ALA A 125 21.10 18.74 -0.41
C ALA A 125 19.78 18.56 -1.17
N VAL A 126 19.03 19.66 -1.39
CA VAL A 126 17.75 19.62 -2.13
C VAL A 126 17.97 19.35 -3.62
N SER A 127 19.05 19.88 -4.20
CA SER A 127 19.37 19.68 -5.63
C SER A 127 19.69 18.22 -6.01
N GLN A 128 20.10 17.41 -5.03
CA GLN A 128 20.36 15.98 -5.23
C GLN A 128 19.07 15.15 -5.33
N ILE A 129 17.92 15.69 -4.93
CA ILE A 129 16.64 14.99 -5.00
C ILE A 129 16.08 15.13 -6.42
N PRO A 130 16.00 14.05 -7.21
CA PRO A 130 15.55 14.15 -8.58
C PRO A 130 14.06 14.53 -8.63
N GLY A 131 13.68 15.42 -9.55
CA GLY A 131 12.31 15.91 -9.67
C GLY A 131 11.25 14.80 -9.85
N ILE A 132 11.67 13.65 -10.39
CA ILE A 132 10.85 12.43 -10.55
C ILE A 132 10.30 11.90 -9.23
N ALA A 133 10.94 12.17 -8.09
CA ALA A 133 10.49 11.76 -6.77
C ALA A 133 9.15 12.40 -6.38
N TYR A 134 8.81 13.57 -6.93
CA TYR A 134 7.57 14.29 -6.66
C TYR A 134 6.45 13.97 -7.66
N THR A 135 6.74 13.22 -8.73
CA THR A 135 5.79 12.97 -9.81
C THR A 135 5.41 11.51 -9.96
N VAL A 136 6.33 10.57 -9.69
CA VAL A 136 6.02 9.14 -9.83
C VAL A 136 5.05 8.69 -8.73
N PRO A 137 3.90 8.12 -9.08
CA PRO A 137 2.95 7.61 -8.10
C PRO A 137 3.49 6.37 -7.38
N ASP A 138 3.05 6.18 -6.13
CA ASP A 138 3.44 5.07 -5.26
C ASP A 138 4.96 4.89 -5.21
N LEU A 139 5.65 5.99 -4.88
CA LEU A 139 7.11 6.05 -4.78
C LEU A 139 7.65 4.91 -3.91
N ASP A 140 8.55 4.09 -4.47
CA ASP A 140 9.26 3.04 -3.74
C ASP A 140 10.61 3.58 -3.25
N ALA A 141 10.56 4.42 -2.21
CA ALA A 141 11.76 4.96 -1.59
C ALA A 141 11.77 4.70 -0.08
N LYS A 142 12.94 4.34 0.44
CA LYS A 142 13.16 3.93 1.82
C LYS A 142 14.42 4.59 2.35
N VAL A 143 14.35 5.10 3.56
CA VAL A 143 15.50 5.61 4.29
C VAL A 143 15.78 4.63 5.42
N GLN A 144 16.94 4.01 5.39
CA GLN A 144 17.44 3.14 6.45
C GLN A 144 18.52 3.89 7.22
N VAL A 145 18.38 3.94 8.54
CA VAL A 145 19.33 4.58 9.44
C VAL A 145 19.85 3.51 10.38
N TYR A 146 21.14 3.24 10.31
CA TYR A 146 21.85 2.38 11.24
C TYR A 146 22.56 3.24 12.28
N VAL A 147 22.35 2.93 13.55
CA VAL A 147 23.05 3.56 14.66
C VAL A 147 24.08 2.56 15.16
N ASN A 148 25.35 2.88 14.96
CA ASN A 148 26.48 2.03 15.34
C ASN A 148 27.21 2.64 16.54
N SER A 149 27.55 1.83 17.53
CA SER A 149 28.41 2.27 18.65
C SER A 149 29.83 2.54 18.15
N THR A 150 30.42 3.67 18.52
CA THR A 150 31.83 4.00 18.17
C THR A 150 32.82 3.05 18.81
N ASP A 151 32.52 2.55 20.00
CA ASP A 151 33.45 1.75 20.81
C ASP A 151 33.53 0.31 20.32
N THR A 152 32.40 -0.25 19.90
CA THR A 152 32.30 -1.66 19.48
C THR A 152 32.22 -1.84 17.97
N GLY A 153 31.91 -0.78 17.22
CA GLY A 153 31.67 -0.84 15.77
C GLY A 153 30.45 -1.69 15.37
N ARG A 154 29.60 -2.07 16.33
CA ARG A 154 28.40 -2.89 16.06
C ARG A 154 27.16 -2.02 15.95
N ALA A 155 26.25 -2.40 15.04
CA ALA A 155 24.94 -1.80 14.92
C ALA A 155 24.12 -2.09 16.18
N THR A 156 23.71 -1.03 16.87
CA THR A 156 22.94 -1.07 18.12
C THR A 156 21.46 -0.78 17.87
N ALA A 157 21.14 -0.04 16.81
CA ALA A 157 19.77 0.12 16.31
C ALA A 157 19.71 0.26 14.79
N CYS A 158 18.55 -0.10 14.23
CA CYS A 158 18.26 0.04 12.81
C CYS A 158 16.80 0.44 12.66
N VAL A 159 16.56 1.59 12.04
CA VAL A 159 15.21 2.04 11.69
C VAL A 159 15.08 2.33 10.22
N GLN A 160 13.87 2.09 9.71
CA GLN A 160 13.51 2.24 8.32
C GLN A 160 12.25 3.09 8.21
N ALA A 161 12.34 4.18 7.46
CA ALA A 161 11.22 5.02 7.09
C ALA A 161 10.87 4.78 5.62
N GLU A 162 9.58 4.63 5.31
CA GLU A 162 9.11 4.58 3.93
C GLU A 162 8.62 5.96 3.49
N LEU A 163 9.10 6.42 2.34
CA LEU A 163 8.76 7.72 1.80
C LEU A 163 7.53 7.62 0.89
N THR A 164 6.68 8.65 0.92
CA THR A 164 5.54 8.82 0.03
C THR A 164 5.44 10.26 -0.44
N ASN A 165 5.02 10.47 -1.68
CA ASN A 165 4.72 11.79 -2.24
C ASN A 165 3.21 12.06 -2.33
N GLY A 166 2.39 11.22 -1.71
CA GLY A 166 0.92 11.33 -1.72
C GLY A 166 0.26 10.93 -3.05
N LYS A 167 1.02 10.63 -4.11
CA LYS A 167 0.49 10.23 -5.42
C LYS A 167 0.33 8.71 -5.48
N THR A 168 -0.76 8.23 -6.08
CA THR A 168 -1.03 6.80 -6.24
C THR A 168 -1.71 6.47 -7.57
N VAL A 169 -1.45 5.28 -8.10
CA VAL A 169 -2.17 4.71 -9.25
C VAL A 169 -3.45 3.99 -8.84
N ASP A 170 -3.73 3.81 -7.54
CA ASP A 170 -5.03 3.34 -7.04
C ASP A 170 -6.04 4.48 -7.13
N GLN A 171 -6.84 4.47 -8.19
CA GLN A 171 -7.77 5.54 -8.53
C GLN A 171 -9.17 4.95 -8.65
N LYS A 172 -10.08 5.40 -7.78
CA LYS A 172 -11.48 4.93 -7.79
C LYS A 172 -12.15 5.15 -9.15
N GLY A 173 -11.81 6.24 -9.84
CA GLY A 173 -12.29 6.50 -11.21
C GLY A 173 -11.91 5.40 -12.20
N VAL A 174 -10.68 4.87 -12.12
CA VAL A 174 -10.22 3.77 -12.98
C VAL A 174 -11.02 2.50 -12.67
N SER A 175 -11.15 2.13 -11.39
CA SER A 175 -11.95 0.98 -10.97
C SER A 175 -13.39 1.03 -11.49
N TRP A 176 -14.07 2.16 -11.32
CA TRP A 176 -15.45 2.32 -11.77
C TRP A 176 -15.56 2.32 -13.30
N ALA A 177 -14.65 2.98 -14.01
CA ALA A 177 -14.66 3.02 -15.46
C ALA A 177 -14.54 1.60 -16.07
N VAL A 178 -13.57 0.81 -15.60
CA VAL A 178 -13.40 -0.57 -16.11
C VAL A 178 -14.55 -1.49 -15.69
N ALA A 179 -15.13 -1.29 -14.50
CA ALA A 179 -16.29 -2.04 -14.05
C ALA A 179 -17.54 -1.75 -14.91
N VAL A 180 -17.79 -0.49 -15.22
CA VAL A 180 -18.91 -0.08 -16.10
C VAL A 180 -18.72 -0.61 -17.51
N ILE A 181 -17.51 -0.53 -18.08
CA ILE A 181 -17.22 -1.09 -19.41
C ILE A 181 -17.51 -2.60 -19.45
N ALA A 182 -17.06 -3.34 -18.43
CA ALA A 182 -17.34 -4.79 -18.34
C ALA A 182 -18.84 -5.07 -18.19
N GLY A 183 -19.55 -4.31 -17.33
CA GLY A 183 -20.98 -4.46 -17.12
C GLY A 183 -21.81 -4.15 -18.38
N LEU A 184 -21.47 -3.07 -19.11
CA LEU A 184 -22.13 -2.73 -20.37
C LEU A 184 -21.91 -3.78 -21.45
N ALA A 185 -20.71 -4.36 -21.53
CA ALA A 185 -20.42 -5.43 -22.48
C ALA A 185 -21.25 -6.70 -22.21
N LEU A 186 -21.42 -7.08 -20.93
CA LEU A 186 -22.31 -8.17 -20.53
C LEU A 186 -23.78 -7.86 -20.85
N LEU A 187 -24.25 -6.63 -20.59
CA LEU A 187 -25.61 -6.20 -20.91
C LEU A 187 -25.90 -6.25 -22.41
N VAL A 188 -24.97 -5.77 -23.25
CA VAL A 188 -25.10 -5.84 -24.71
C VAL A 188 -25.18 -7.30 -25.18
N SER A 189 -24.37 -8.19 -24.60
CA SER A 189 -24.46 -9.62 -24.88
C SER A 189 -25.82 -10.21 -24.49
N ALA A 190 -26.36 -9.87 -23.32
CA ALA A 190 -27.66 -10.35 -22.87
C ALA A 190 -28.81 -9.88 -23.79
N ILE A 191 -28.82 -8.60 -24.15
CA ILE A 191 -29.85 -8.03 -25.04
C ILE A 191 -29.78 -8.66 -26.43
N THR A 192 -28.59 -8.82 -27.00
CA THR A 192 -28.42 -9.44 -28.33
C THR A 192 -28.85 -10.91 -28.35
N SER A 193 -28.61 -11.64 -27.26
CA SER A 193 -29.13 -13.00 -27.08
C SER A 193 -30.67 -13.01 -27.02
N GLY A 194 -31.26 -12.12 -26.22
CA GLY A 194 -32.72 -11.99 -26.08
C GLY A 194 -33.45 -11.60 -27.37
N LEU A 195 -32.76 -10.90 -28.29
CA LEU A 195 -33.27 -10.58 -29.64
C LEU A 195 -33.10 -11.72 -30.66
N GLY A 196 -32.55 -12.88 -30.25
CA GLY A 196 -32.39 -14.06 -31.10
C GLY A 196 -31.05 -14.15 -31.84
N HIS A 197 -30.09 -13.25 -31.61
CA HIS A 197 -28.76 -13.27 -32.22
C HIS A 197 -27.73 -14.03 -31.36
N SER A 198 -27.97 -15.32 -31.12
CA SER A 198 -27.17 -16.16 -30.22
C SER A 198 -25.68 -16.24 -30.58
N ASN A 199 -25.32 -16.37 -31.86
CA ASN A 199 -23.92 -16.42 -32.28
C ASN A 199 -23.18 -15.10 -32.01
N THR A 200 -23.84 -13.96 -32.24
CA THR A 200 -23.25 -12.64 -31.98
C THR A 200 -23.10 -12.42 -30.48
N ALA A 201 -24.13 -12.77 -29.70
CA ALA A 201 -24.10 -12.71 -28.26
C ALA A 201 -22.97 -13.58 -27.68
N ALA A 202 -22.80 -14.82 -28.17
CA ALA A 202 -21.73 -15.71 -27.72
C ALA A 202 -20.33 -15.13 -27.97
N HIS A 203 -20.10 -14.49 -29.13
CA HIS A 203 -18.83 -13.82 -29.41
C HIS A 203 -18.57 -12.62 -28.46
N VAL A 204 -19.60 -11.81 -28.18
CA VAL A 204 -19.46 -10.68 -27.24
C VAL A 204 -19.23 -11.19 -25.81
N ALA A 205 -19.98 -12.21 -25.38
CA ALA A 205 -19.82 -12.85 -24.08
C ALA A 205 -18.40 -13.41 -23.91
N ALA A 206 -17.88 -14.15 -24.89
CA ALA A 206 -16.55 -14.77 -24.80
C ALA A 206 -15.44 -13.71 -24.62
N ASN A 207 -15.47 -12.62 -25.39
CA ASN A 207 -14.51 -11.53 -25.24
C ASN A 207 -14.65 -10.79 -23.92
N THR A 208 -15.89 -10.60 -23.45
CA THR A 208 -16.16 -9.95 -22.16
C THR A 208 -15.68 -10.80 -20.99
N LEU A 209 -15.88 -12.12 -21.05
CA LEU A 209 -15.35 -13.08 -20.06
C LEU A 209 -13.83 -13.09 -20.06
N ALA A 210 -13.19 -13.01 -21.23
CA ALA A 210 -11.73 -12.90 -21.32
C ALA A 210 -11.21 -11.60 -20.67
N LEU A 211 -11.89 -10.47 -20.90
CA LEU A 211 -11.56 -9.20 -20.25
C LEU A 211 -11.74 -9.26 -18.72
N PHE A 212 -12.84 -9.86 -18.26
CA PHE A 212 -13.10 -10.05 -16.84
C PHE A 212 -12.06 -10.97 -16.18
N GLY A 213 -11.69 -12.06 -16.85
CA GLY A 213 -10.63 -12.96 -16.43
C GLY A 213 -9.26 -12.27 -16.36
N TYR A 214 -8.97 -11.34 -17.26
CA TYR A 214 -7.77 -10.49 -17.17
C TYR A 214 -7.79 -9.62 -15.91
N PHE A 215 -8.90 -8.95 -15.60
CA PHE A 215 -9.03 -8.15 -14.37
C PHE A 215 -8.88 -9.01 -13.11
N GLN A 216 -9.48 -10.20 -13.09
CA GLN A 216 -9.33 -11.16 -12.01
C GLN A 216 -7.87 -11.60 -11.85
N ALA A 217 -7.17 -11.91 -12.96
CA ALA A 217 -5.75 -12.25 -12.90
C ALA A 217 -4.90 -11.12 -12.29
N GLN A 218 -5.16 -9.86 -12.66
CA GLN A 218 -4.49 -8.71 -12.04
C GLN A 218 -4.78 -8.64 -10.53
N SER A 219 -6.04 -8.81 -10.13
CA SER A 219 -6.44 -8.76 -8.72
C SER A 219 -5.80 -9.89 -7.89
N LEU A 220 -5.70 -11.11 -8.45
CA LEU A 220 -5.09 -12.28 -7.83
C LEU A 220 -3.60 -12.06 -7.56
N VAL A 221 -2.87 -11.44 -8.50
CA VAL A 221 -1.46 -11.05 -8.28
C VAL A 221 -1.36 -10.14 -7.06
N GLY A 222 -2.26 -9.16 -6.92
CA GLY A 222 -2.32 -8.24 -5.79
C GLY A 222 -2.64 -8.90 -4.45
N MET A 223 -3.33 -10.04 -4.46
CA MET A 223 -3.67 -10.82 -3.26
C MET A 223 -2.57 -11.82 -2.86
N THR A 224 -1.54 -12.01 -3.68
CA THR A 224 -0.41 -12.87 -3.29
C THR A 224 0.39 -12.24 -2.15
N ALA A 225 0.84 -13.06 -1.20
CA ALA A 225 1.71 -12.61 -0.09
C ALA A 225 3.17 -12.33 -0.53
N VAL A 226 3.41 -12.15 -1.83
CA VAL A 226 4.72 -11.83 -2.39
C VAL A 226 4.97 -10.33 -2.22
N PRO A 227 6.17 -9.89 -1.81
CA PRO A 227 6.50 -8.47 -1.71
C PRO A 227 6.52 -7.82 -3.11
N LEU A 228 5.41 -7.18 -3.47
CA LEU A 228 5.26 -6.44 -4.73
C LEU A 228 5.80 -5.01 -4.59
N PRO A 229 6.37 -4.42 -5.66
CA PRO A 229 6.60 -2.99 -5.72
C PRO A 229 5.31 -2.21 -5.39
N PRO A 230 5.37 -1.11 -4.62
CA PRO A 230 4.20 -0.32 -4.22
C PRO A 230 3.28 0.07 -5.39
N ILE A 231 3.85 0.49 -6.52
CA ILE A 231 3.08 0.83 -7.72
C ILE A 231 2.28 -0.35 -8.28
N VAL A 232 2.84 -1.57 -8.28
CA VAL A 232 2.15 -2.79 -8.74
C VAL A 232 1.05 -3.16 -7.74
N ALA A 233 1.34 -3.05 -6.43
CA ALA A 233 0.35 -3.27 -5.39
C ALA A 233 -0.84 -2.31 -5.48
N SER A 234 -0.60 -1.02 -5.73
CA SER A 234 -1.66 -0.03 -5.94
C SER A 234 -2.39 -0.22 -7.27
N TRP A 235 -1.68 -0.61 -8.34
CA TRP A 235 -2.31 -0.89 -9.63
C TRP A 235 -3.32 -2.02 -9.53
N THR A 236 -2.91 -3.15 -8.94
CA THR A 236 -3.77 -4.32 -8.74
C THR A 236 -4.97 -4.04 -7.82
N GLN A 237 -4.89 -3.02 -6.95
CA GLN A 237 -6.01 -2.57 -6.12
C GLN A 237 -7.19 -2.08 -6.97
N ASN A 238 -6.93 -1.49 -8.15
CA ASN A 238 -7.99 -0.99 -9.04
C ASN A 238 -8.93 -2.08 -9.56
N PHE A 239 -8.48 -3.35 -9.57
CA PHE A 239 -9.23 -4.47 -10.13
C PHE A 239 -9.86 -5.37 -9.05
N GLN A 240 -9.71 -5.06 -7.77
CA GLN A 240 -10.20 -5.93 -6.69
C GLN A 240 -11.72 -6.12 -6.68
N TRP A 241 -12.46 -5.17 -7.29
CA TRP A 241 -13.90 -5.29 -7.50
C TRP A 241 -14.27 -6.52 -8.35
N SER A 242 -13.42 -6.99 -9.27
CA SER A 242 -13.70 -8.17 -10.10
C SER A 242 -13.67 -9.49 -9.31
N MET A 243 -13.13 -9.45 -8.09
CA MET A 243 -13.16 -10.54 -7.11
C MET A 243 -14.25 -10.34 -6.05
N GLY A 244 -15.12 -9.33 -6.22
CA GLY A 244 -16.17 -9.01 -5.26
C GLY A 244 -15.67 -8.29 -4.01
N ILE A 245 -14.43 -7.77 -4.00
CA ILE A 245 -13.90 -6.99 -2.89
C ILE A 245 -14.37 -5.54 -3.03
N ILE A 246 -15.64 -5.32 -2.67
CA ILE A 246 -16.31 -4.02 -2.72
C ILE A 246 -16.87 -3.71 -1.33
N ARG A 247 -16.48 -2.59 -0.76
CA ARG A 247 -16.96 -2.19 0.57
C ARG A 247 -18.37 -1.62 0.47
N VAL A 248 -19.32 -2.31 1.09
CA VAL A 248 -20.69 -1.85 1.30
C VAL A 248 -21.05 -2.03 2.77
N GLY A 249 -21.46 -0.97 3.45
CA GLY A 249 -21.65 -0.96 4.91
C GLY A 249 -22.53 -2.09 5.42
N PHE A 250 -23.76 -2.21 4.88
CA PHE A 250 -24.69 -3.25 5.31
C PHE A 250 -24.16 -4.68 5.06
N LEU A 251 -23.37 -4.91 4.00
CA LEU A 251 -22.76 -6.22 3.76
C LEU A 251 -21.71 -6.56 4.80
N GLN A 252 -20.97 -5.57 5.30
CA GLN A 252 -20.01 -5.77 6.39
C GLN A 252 -20.73 -6.09 7.71
N ASP A 253 -21.88 -5.47 7.96
CA ASP A 253 -22.69 -5.74 9.15
C ASP A 253 -23.28 -7.16 9.12
N ILE A 254 -23.83 -7.57 7.98
CA ILE A 254 -24.33 -8.95 7.76
C ILE A 254 -23.18 -9.95 7.92
N ALA A 255 -22.00 -9.64 7.39
CA ALA A 255 -20.85 -10.53 7.49
C ALA A 255 -20.38 -10.72 8.93
N THR A 256 -20.28 -9.62 9.66
CA THR A 256 -19.93 -9.62 11.09
C THR A 256 -20.99 -10.33 11.92
N TRP A 257 -22.28 -10.09 11.62
CA TRP A 257 -23.39 -10.80 12.27
C TRP A 257 -23.30 -12.30 12.04
N TYR A 258 -23.13 -12.74 10.79
CA TYR A 258 -23.02 -14.15 10.43
C TYR A 258 -21.87 -14.83 11.18
N GLN A 259 -20.68 -14.21 11.18
CA GLN A 259 -19.52 -14.73 11.92
C GLN A 259 -19.82 -14.91 13.40
N ARG A 260 -20.39 -13.88 14.05
CA ARG A 260 -20.75 -13.93 15.48
C ARG A 260 -21.81 -14.99 15.77
N SER A 261 -22.82 -15.12 14.90
CA SER A 261 -23.88 -16.12 15.02
C SER A 261 -23.36 -17.55 14.86
N THR A 262 -22.30 -17.76 14.07
CA THR A 262 -21.64 -19.07 13.93
C THR A 262 -20.54 -19.33 14.96
N GLY A 263 -20.36 -18.44 15.96
CA GLY A 263 -19.35 -18.59 17.01
C GLY A 263 -17.94 -18.14 16.62
N GLY A 264 -17.76 -17.46 15.49
CA GLY A 264 -16.50 -16.87 15.05
C GLY A 264 -16.23 -15.50 15.68
N THR A 265 -14.95 -15.14 15.77
CA THR A 265 -14.50 -13.83 16.29
C THR A 265 -14.13 -12.90 15.12
N PRO A 266 -14.83 -11.77 14.93
CA PRO A 266 -14.49 -10.82 13.87
C PRO A 266 -13.18 -10.10 14.17
N SER A 267 -12.42 -9.72 13.13
CA SER A 267 -11.25 -8.85 13.31
C SER A 267 -11.69 -7.42 13.68
N THR A 268 -10.87 -6.74 14.47
CA THR A 268 -11.05 -5.33 14.85
C THR A 268 -9.89 -4.45 14.39
N VAL A 269 -9.06 -4.94 13.46
CA VAL A 269 -7.84 -4.24 13.02
C VAL A 269 -8.15 -2.86 12.44
N LEU A 270 -9.26 -2.71 11.69
CA LEU A 270 -9.65 -1.39 11.19
C LEU A 270 -10.32 -0.52 12.27
N SER A 271 -10.96 -1.15 13.24
CA SER A 271 -11.66 -0.50 14.33
C SER A 271 -10.73 -0.01 15.45
N GLU A 272 -9.54 -0.62 15.57
CA GLU A 272 -8.52 -0.35 16.59
C GLU A 272 -7.27 0.34 16.04
N LEU A 273 -7.39 1.08 14.92
CA LEU A 273 -6.27 1.83 14.31
C LEU A 273 -5.59 2.82 15.28
N SER A 274 -6.28 3.23 16.36
CA SER A 274 -5.73 4.12 17.39
C SER A 274 -4.89 3.41 18.45
N THR A 275 -5.00 2.09 18.57
CA THR A 275 -4.33 1.27 19.60
C THR A 275 -3.39 0.22 19.01
N GLU A 276 -3.57 -0.15 17.75
CA GLU A 276 -2.72 -1.10 17.05
C GLU A 276 -1.92 -0.42 15.94
N SER A 277 -0.59 -0.61 15.96
CA SER A 277 0.30 -0.15 14.89
C SER A 277 0.25 -1.16 13.73
N VAL A 278 -0.37 -0.75 12.63
CA VAL A 278 -0.52 -1.58 11.43
C VAL A 278 0.55 -1.22 10.41
N GLU A 279 1.41 -2.20 10.08
CA GLU A 279 2.36 -2.06 8.98
C GLU A 279 1.81 -2.76 7.73
N VAL A 280 1.44 -1.97 6.73
CA VAL A 280 1.02 -2.47 5.42
C VAL A 280 2.26 -2.87 4.64
N GLN A 281 2.45 -4.16 4.38
CA GLN A 281 3.66 -4.64 3.72
C GLN A 281 3.84 -4.00 2.33
N LYS A 282 4.89 -3.19 2.20
CA LYS A 282 5.49 -2.82 0.91
C LYS A 282 6.70 -3.71 0.61
N ARG A 283 7.23 -3.65 -0.62
CA ARG A 283 8.39 -4.46 -1.02
C ARG A 283 9.51 -4.34 0.01
N SER A 284 9.84 -5.42 0.71
CA SER A 284 10.92 -5.40 1.70
C SER A 284 12.26 -5.71 1.05
N LEU A 285 13.25 -4.83 1.23
CA LEU A 285 14.65 -5.07 0.84
C LEU A 285 15.22 -6.33 1.51
N HIS A 286 14.68 -6.69 2.67
CA HIS A 286 15.01 -7.93 3.36
C HIS A 286 14.75 -9.19 2.53
N ALA A 287 13.85 -9.18 1.54
CA ALA A 287 13.67 -10.33 0.65
C ALA A 287 14.91 -10.56 -0.24
N ALA A 288 15.53 -9.49 -0.76
CA ALA A 288 16.74 -9.56 -1.56
C ALA A 288 17.96 -9.96 -0.72
N GLN A 289 18.13 -9.36 0.46
CA GLN A 289 19.19 -9.75 1.42
C GLN A 289 19.01 -11.18 1.93
N ARG A 290 17.77 -11.64 2.18
CA ARG A 290 17.49 -13.04 2.52
C ARG A 290 17.74 -13.98 1.35
N LEU A 291 17.55 -13.57 0.10
CA LEU A 291 17.87 -14.40 -1.07
C LEU A 291 19.39 -14.53 -1.30
N ILE A 292 20.15 -13.46 -1.06
CA ILE A 292 21.62 -13.49 -1.08
C ILE A 292 22.15 -14.33 0.09
N ALA A 293 21.64 -14.12 1.31
CA ALA A 293 21.98 -14.95 2.47
C ALA A 293 21.56 -16.41 2.28
N ARG A 294 20.44 -16.68 1.60
CA ARG A 294 20.02 -18.03 1.19
C ARG A 294 20.93 -18.63 0.12
N GLY A 295 21.53 -17.83 -0.76
CA GLY A 295 22.53 -18.29 -1.73
C GLY A 295 23.81 -18.77 -1.05
N VAL A 296 24.22 -18.08 0.01
CA VAL A 296 25.40 -18.44 0.81
C VAL A 296 25.11 -19.59 1.80
N MET A 297 23.89 -19.67 2.36
CA MET A 297 23.49 -20.76 3.27
C MET A 297 22.98 -22.03 2.57
N LYS A 298 22.70 -22.03 1.25
CA LYS A 298 22.27 -23.24 0.53
C LYS A 298 23.33 -24.33 0.44
N LEU A 299 24.57 -24.03 0.85
CA LEU A 299 25.63 -25.02 1.02
C LEU A 299 25.50 -25.81 2.33
N HIS A 300 24.65 -25.38 3.29
CA HIS A 300 24.58 -25.98 4.62
C HIS A 300 23.15 -26.13 5.15
N GLN A 301 22.53 -27.27 4.84
CA GLN A 301 21.37 -27.88 5.54
C GLN A 301 19.97 -27.66 4.95
N LEU A 302 19.46 -28.78 4.47
CA LEU A 302 18.06 -29.13 4.28
C LEU A 302 17.36 -29.18 5.65
N LEU A 303 16.51 -28.20 5.96
CA LEU A 303 15.57 -28.25 7.08
C LEU A 303 14.18 -27.76 6.66
N PRO A 304 13.09 -28.32 7.25
CA PRO A 304 11.72 -28.08 6.86
C PRO A 304 11.27 -26.65 7.20
N ARG A 305 10.36 -26.14 6.36
CA ARG A 305 9.91 -24.74 6.32
C ARG A 305 8.94 -24.46 7.47
N ALA A 306 9.44 -23.95 8.59
CA ALA A 306 8.63 -23.34 9.63
C ALA A 306 8.29 -21.88 9.26
N THR A 307 7.01 -21.54 9.31
CA THR A 307 6.46 -20.19 9.22
C THR A 307 7.03 -19.32 10.34
N THR A 308 8.01 -18.49 10.02
CA THR A 308 8.57 -17.49 10.94
C THR A 308 7.61 -16.30 10.97
N SER A 309 6.61 -16.39 11.85
CA SER A 309 5.93 -15.23 12.40
C SER A 309 6.97 -14.50 13.25
N THR A 310 7.50 -13.39 12.74
CA THR A 310 8.29 -12.46 13.53
C THR A 310 7.33 -11.75 14.48
N THR A 311 7.12 -12.34 15.65
CA THR A 311 6.58 -11.64 16.81
C THR A 311 7.70 -10.80 17.40
N ASP A 312 7.82 -9.56 16.95
CA ASP A 312 8.60 -8.55 17.65
C ASP A 312 7.83 -8.20 18.94
N ALA A 313 8.41 -8.57 20.07
CA ALA A 313 7.86 -8.36 21.39
C ALA A 313 8.21 -6.94 21.88
N ALA A 314 7.43 -5.95 21.46
CA ALA A 314 7.13 -4.69 22.16
C ALA A 314 6.24 -3.87 21.21
N THR A 315 4.95 -3.74 21.54
CA THR A 315 3.86 -3.27 20.64
C THR A 315 3.49 -4.32 19.59
N LYS A 316 2.23 -4.79 19.59
CA LYS A 316 1.71 -5.79 18.65
C LYS A 316 1.62 -5.19 17.25
N THR A 317 2.74 -5.17 16.52
CA THR A 317 2.78 -4.69 15.13
C THR A 317 2.24 -5.78 14.21
N ILE A 318 1.02 -5.62 13.69
CA ILE A 318 0.45 -6.57 12.71
C ILE A 318 0.97 -6.19 11.32
N ILE A 319 1.76 -7.08 10.72
CA ILE A 319 2.23 -6.93 9.34
C ILE A 319 1.21 -7.54 8.38
N LEU A 320 0.51 -6.70 7.62
CA LEU A 320 -0.52 -7.16 6.68
C LEU A 320 0.09 -7.54 5.33
N ARG A 321 -0.24 -8.73 4.84
CA ARG A 321 0.31 -9.27 3.58
C ARG A 321 -0.78 -9.84 2.67
N GLY A 322 -0.52 -9.87 1.37
CA GLY A 322 -1.42 -10.49 0.39
C GLY A 322 -2.86 -9.98 0.46
N ILE A 323 -3.81 -10.90 0.62
CA ILE A 323 -5.25 -10.58 0.69
C ILE A 323 -5.63 -9.71 1.89
N GLU A 324 -4.94 -9.86 3.03
CA GLU A 324 -5.19 -9.03 4.22
C GLU A 324 -4.86 -7.57 3.95
N ARG A 325 -3.74 -7.32 3.26
CA ARG A 325 -3.34 -5.99 2.79
C ARG A 325 -4.39 -5.39 1.85
N VAL A 326 -4.91 -6.19 0.93
CA VAL A 326 -5.94 -5.77 -0.03
C VAL A 326 -7.24 -5.40 0.68
N GLY A 327 -7.69 -6.21 1.64
CA GLY A 327 -8.87 -5.94 2.45
C GLY A 327 -8.72 -4.69 3.30
N PHE A 328 -7.57 -4.51 3.94
CA PHE A 328 -7.25 -3.31 4.71
C PHE A 328 -7.29 -2.05 3.85
N ARG A 329 -6.69 -2.05 2.65
CA ARG A 329 -6.78 -0.92 1.70
C ARG A 329 -8.20 -0.70 1.20
N ALA A 330 -9.02 -1.75 1.09
CA ALA A 330 -10.44 -1.65 0.76
C ALA A 330 -11.33 -1.23 1.96
N LYS A 331 -10.76 -1.04 3.16
CA LYS A 331 -11.47 -0.77 4.42
C LYS A 331 -12.50 -1.85 4.76
N ILE A 332 -12.14 -3.11 4.48
CA ILE A 332 -12.90 -4.32 4.82
C ILE A 332 -12.14 -5.04 5.92
N GLU A 333 -12.85 -5.42 6.99
CA GLU A 333 -12.27 -6.20 8.08
C GLU A 333 -11.73 -7.53 7.55
N LEU A 334 -10.58 -7.97 8.06
CA LEU A 334 -9.85 -9.14 7.56
C LEU A 334 -10.72 -10.39 7.49
N THR A 335 -11.54 -10.62 8.52
CA THR A 335 -12.45 -11.78 8.57
C THR A 335 -13.59 -11.67 7.55
N ASN A 336 -13.99 -10.45 7.18
CA ASN A 336 -15.12 -10.21 6.28
C ASN A 336 -14.76 -10.31 4.79
N ILE A 337 -13.48 -10.38 4.43
CA ILE A 337 -13.04 -10.38 3.02
C ILE A 337 -13.67 -11.54 2.25
N PHE A 338 -13.60 -12.76 2.78
CA PHE A 338 -14.14 -13.96 2.12
C PHE A 338 -15.66 -13.84 1.92
N LEU A 339 -16.39 -13.49 2.97
CA LEU A 339 -17.85 -13.42 2.88
C LEU A 339 -18.31 -12.31 1.94
N THR A 340 -17.60 -11.17 1.93
CA THR A 340 -17.87 -10.08 0.99
C THR A 340 -17.72 -10.55 -0.45
N GLY A 341 -16.59 -11.19 -0.78
CA GLY A 341 -16.35 -11.73 -2.12
C GLY A 341 -17.38 -12.80 -2.51
N TYR A 342 -17.72 -13.69 -1.59
CA TYR A 342 -18.71 -14.74 -1.82
C TYR A 342 -20.13 -14.19 -2.08
N ILE A 343 -20.58 -13.20 -1.31
CA ILE A 343 -21.89 -12.57 -1.52
C ILE A 343 -21.95 -11.89 -2.89
N PHE A 344 -20.91 -11.16 -3.28
CA PHE A 344 -20.85 -10.54 -4.62
C PHE A 344 -20.80 -11.56 -5.75
N LEU A 345 -20.12 -12.69 -5.56
CA LEU A 345 -20.16 -13.81 -6.49
C LEU A 345 -21.59 -14.33 -6.67
N LEU A 346 -22.32 -14.55 -5.57
CA LEU A 346 -23.72 -15.01 -5.65
C LEU A 346 -24.61 -13.98 -6.35
N ILE A 347 -24.48 -12.69 -6.04
CA ILE A 347 -25.21 -11.61 -6.72
C ILE A 347 -24.92 -11.64 -8.23
N PHE A 348 -23.66 -11.78 -8.61
CA PHE A 348 -23.25 -11.84 -10.01
C PHE A 348 -23.83 -13.07 -10.72
N VAL A 349 -23.76 -14.25 -10.11
CA VAL A 349 -24.34 -15.48 -10.67
C VAL A 349 -25.85 -15.34 -10.85
N VAL A 350 -26.56 -14.83 -9.84
CA VAL A 350 -28.00 -14.58 -9.94
C VAL A 350 -28.32 -13.61 -11.07
N PHE A 351 -27.55 -12.53 -11.21
CA PHE A 351 -27.75 -11.54 -12.27
C PHE A 351 -27.46 -12.08 -13.68
N VAL A 352 -26.52 -13.02 -13.82
CA VAL A 352 -26.18 -13.61 -15.13
C VAL A 352 -27.14 -14.74 -15.52
N VAL A 353 -27.70 -15.45 -14.54
CA VAL A 353 -28.62 -16.57 -14.79
C VAL A 353 -30.05 -16.09 -15.04
N LEU A 354 -30.49 -15.00 -14.40
CA LEU A 354 -31.82 -14.40 -14.58
C LEU A 354 -31.91 -13.57 -15.87
#